data_AF-A0A2C9LH01-F1
#
_entry.id   AF-A0A2C9LH01-F1
#
_cell.length_a   1.000
_cell.length_b   1.000
_cell.length_c   1.000
_cell.angle_alpha   90.00
_cell.angle_beta   90.00
_cell.angle_gamma   90.00
#
_symmetry.space_group_name_H-M   'P 1'
#
loop_
_entity.id
_entity.type
_entity.pdbx_description
1 polymer ?
#
loop_
_entity_poly.entity_id
_entity_poly.type
_entity_poly.pdbx_seq_one_letter_code
_entity_poly.pdbx_strand_id
1 'polypeptide(L)'
;MPMIQLYVGIDYKNSSKQILKIDQPSFGMPGQKYYQVKRNDTMLMAYEHLIHNIGSLLGFANQSSSLEEAKAIVDFEILLANISMPIEQRRNSNLLYNPMTLEEIQGNYSQ
;
A
#
# COMPACT_ATOMS: atom_id res chain seq x y z
N MET A 1 -2.44 0.92 7.55
CA MET A 1 -2.41 -0.23 6.61
C MET A 1 -1.10 -0.98 6.80
N PRO A 2 -1.09 -2.31 6.69
CA PRO A 2 0.16 -3.06 6.71
C PRO A 2 1.00 -2.72 5.47
N MET A 3 2.32 -2.58 5.67
CA MET A 3 3.30 -2.19 4.64
C MET A 3 3.47 -3.26 3.55
N ILE A 4 3.16 -4.51 3.90
CA ILE A 4 3.29 -5.69 3.07
C ILE A 4 2.01 -6.51 3.26
N GLN A 5 1.44 -7.00 2.17
CA GLN A 5 0.39 -8.00 2.24
C GLN A 5 1.01 -9.39 2.27
N LEU A 6 0.68 -10.15 3.31
CA LEU A 6 1.08 -11.54 3.46
C LEU A 6 -0.16 -12.41 3.59
N TYR A 7 -0.32 -13.39 2.71
CA TYR A 7 -1.47 -14.29 2.74
C TYR A 7 -1.15 -15.64 2.10
N VAL A 8 -1.94 -16.66 2.43
CA VAL A 8 -1.88 -17.96 1.76
C VAL A 8 -2.84 -17.95 0.59
N GLY A 9 -2.37 -18.38 -0.58
CA GLY A 9 -3.20 -18.47 -1.78
C GLY A 9 -2.82 -19.66 -2.65
N ILE A 10 -3.69 -19.98 -3.60
CA ILE A 10 -3.46 -21.03 -4.59
C ILE A 10 -2.26 -20.66 -5.47
N ASP A 11 -1.39 -21.61 -5.77
CA ASP A 11 -0.33 -21.45 -6.75
C ASP A 11 -0.94 -21.31 -8.16
N TYR A 12 -0.64 -20.20 -8.84
CA TYR A 12 -1.18 -19.90 -10.17
C TYR A 12 -0.77 -20.91 -11.25
N LYS A 13 0.32 -21.66 -11.06
CA LYS A 13 0.77 -22.72 -11.97
C LYS A 13 0.46 -24.14 -11.48
N ASN A 14 0.08 -24.30 -10.21
CA ASN A 14 -0.33 -25.58 -9.65
C ASN A 14 -1.49 -25.40 -8.66
N SER A 15 -2.71 -25.49 -9.17
CA SER A 15 -3.92 -25.22 -8.38
C SER A 15 -4.17 -26.20 -7.24
N SER A 16 -3.47 -27.34 -7.21
CA SER A 16 -3.53 -28.32 -6.11
C SER A 16 -2.66 -27.93 -4.91
N LYS A 17 -1.87 -26.85 -5.00
CA LYS A 17 -0.98 -26.38 -3.92
C LYS A 17 -1.39 -25.00 -3.41
N GLN A 18 -1.11 -24.78 -2.13
CA GLN A 18 -1.15 -23.47 -1.50
C GLN A 18 0.27 -22.98 -1.25
N ILE A 19 0.49 -21.69 -1.50
CA ILE A 19 1.77 -21.01 -1.30
C ILE A 19 1.57 -19.75 -0.47
N LEU A 20 2.63 -19.34 0.23
CA LEU A 20 2.71 -18.03 0.85
C LEU A 20 2.90 -16.99 -0.26
N LYS A 21 2.08 -15.94 -0.25
CA LYS A 21 2.13 -14.83 -1.19
C LYS A 21 2.49 -13.56 -0.45
N ILE A 22 3.45 -12.83 -1.00
CA ILE A 22 3.88 -11.50 -0.56
C ILE A 22 3.50 -10.53 -1.68
N ASP A 23 2.77 -9.48 -1.36
CA ASP A 23 2.32 -8.48 -2.34
C ASP A 23 2.46 -7.05 -1.79
N GLN A 24 2.37 -6.08 -2.69
CA GLN A 24 2.37 -4.66 -2.37
C GLN A 24 1.23 -4.29 -1.40
N PRO A 25 1.36 -3.20 -0.63
CA PRO A 25 0.35 -2.82 0.35
C PRO A 25 -0.99 -2.48 -0.32
N SER A 26 -2.05 -2.55 0.49
CA SER A 26 -3.29 -1.86 0.15
C SER A 26 -3.08 -0.35 0.27
N PHE A 27 -3.93 0.40 -0.44
CA PHE A 27 -4.05 1.84 -0.31
C PHE A 27 -5.41 2.20 0.30
N GLY A 28 -5.48 3.34 0.99
CA GLY A 28 -6.71 3.83 1.60
C GLY A 28 -7.63 4.47 0.56
N MET A 29 -7.04 5.02 -0.50
CA MET A 29 -7.74 5.38 -1.73
C MET A 29 -7.83 4.17 -2.68
N PRO A 30 -8.74 4.16 -3.67
CA PRO A 30 -9.02 2.98 -4.51
C PRO A 30 -7.86 2.45 -5.36
N GLY A 31 -6.71 3.14 -5.39
CA GLY A 31 -5.48 2.64 -6.02
C GLY A 31 -4.38 3.69 -6.07
N GLN A 32 -3.18 3.26 -6.44
CA GLN A 32 -1.98 4.12 -6.43
C GLN A 32 -2.11 5.40 -7.27
N LYS A 33 -2.89 5.36 -8.36
CA LYS A 33 -3.07 6.50 -9.27
C LYS A 33 -3.63 7.75 -8.60
N TYR A 34 -4.36 7.57 -7.48
CA TYR A 34 -4.95 8.68 -6.72
C TYR A 34 -3.92 9.43 -5.86
N TYR A 35 -2.73 8.85 -5.68
CA TYR A 35 -1.60 9.47 -4.99
C TYR A 35 -0.58 10.06 -5.98
N GLN A 36 -0.60 9.62 -7.24
CA GLN A 36 0.26 10.11 -8.33
C GLN A 36 -0.30 11.38 -8.99
N VAL A 37 -0.74 12.33 -8.16
CA VAL A 37 -1.35 13.60 -8.56
C VAL A 37 -0.64 14.76 -7.86
N LYS A 38 -0.96 16.00 -8.24
CA LYS A 38 -0.45 17.17 -7.52
C LYS A 38 -1.00 17.20 -6.09
N ARG A 39 -0.23 17.72 -5.14
CA ARG A 39 -0.63 17.75 -3.72
C ARG A 39 -1.92 18.54 -3.45
N ASN A 40 -2.27 19.48 -4.34
CA ASN A 40 -3.50 20.26 -4.30
C ASN A 40 -4.70 19.59 -5.00
N ASP A 41 -4.58 18.31 -5.36
CA ASP A 41 -5.69 17.53 -5.90
C ASP A 41 -6.82 17.40 -4.88
N THR A 42 -8.06 17.60 -5.33
CA THR A 42 -9.23 17.63 -4.46
C THR A 42 -9.46 16.31 -3.74
N MET A 43 -9.22 15.16 -4.38
CA MET A 43 -9.42 13.85 -3.76
C MET A 43 -8.34 13.57 -2.72
N LEU A 44 -7.09 13.93 -3.02
CA LEU A 44 -5.97 13.74 -2.10
C LEU A 44 -6.11 14.64 -0.85
N MET A 45 -6.55 15.89 -1.03
CA MET A 45 -6.87 16.79 0.08
C MET A 45 -8.05 16.27 0.91
N ALA A 46 -9.13 15.80 0.26
CA ALA A 46 -10.28 15.24 0.98
C ALA A 46 -9.91 13.99 1.79
N TYR A 47 -9.01 13.15 1.27
CA TYR A 47 -8.49 11.99 1.98
C TYR A 47 -7.66 12.38 3.21
N GLU A 48 -6.78 13.38 3.11
CA GLU A 48 -6.05 13.92 4.26
C GLU A 48 -6.99 14.46 5.34
N HIS A 49 -8.01 15.22 4.95
CA HIS A 49 -9.04 15.69 5.88
C HIS A 49 -9.82 14.55 6.54
N LEU A 50 -10.10 13.48 5.81
CA LEU A 50 -10.74 12.29 6.37
C LEU A 50 -9.87 11.66 7.46
N ILE A 51 -8.57 11.48 7.22
CA ILE A 51 -7.62 10.94 8.22
C ILE A 51 -7.59 11.83 9.46
N HIS A 52 -7.49 13.15 9.27
CA HIS A 52 -7.52 14.13 10.35
C HIS A 52 -8.81 14.02 11.19
N ASN A 53 -9.97 13.93 10.54
CA ASN A 53 -11.26 13.83 11.21
C ASN A 53 -11.40 12.52 12.00
N ILE A 54 -10.91 11.40 11.44
CA ILE A 54 -10.89 10.10 12.13
C ILE A 54 -9.98 10.16 13.35
N GLY A 55 -8.77 10.70 13.22
CA GLY A 55 -7.83 10.86 14.34
C GLY A 55 -8.39 11.72 15.45
N SER A 56 -9.06 12.82 15.08
CA SER A 56 -9.74 13.72 16.03
C SER A 56 -10.89 13.02 16.75
N LEU A 57 -11.72 12.26 16.02
CA LEU A 57 -12.85 11.52 16.60
C LEU A 57 -12.41 10.45 17.61
N LEU A 58 -11.29 9.79 17.33
CA LEU A 58 -10.73 8.75 18.19
C LEU A 58 -9.95 9.30 19.39
N GLY A 59 -9.88 10.63 19.55
CA GLY A 59 -9.24 11.29 20.69
C GLY A 59 -7.71 11.28 20.65
N PHE A 60 -7.11 11.02 19.49
CA PHE A 60 -5.66 10.90 19.35
C PHE A 60 -4.92 12.25 19.24
N ALA A 61 -5.60 13.41 19.21
CA ALA A 61 -4.89 14.66 18.94
C ALA A 61 -5.54 15.96 19.45
N ASN A 62 -4.67 16.91 19.80
CA ASN A 62 -4.95 18.34 19.71
C ASN A 62 -5.07 18.70 18.21
N GLN A 63 -6.00 19.59 17.83
CA GLN A 63 -6.33 19.88 16.42
C GLN A 63 -5.11 20.13 15.51
N SER A 64 -4.11 20.85 16.00
CA SER A 64 -2.90 21.18 15.22
C SER A 64 -1.99 19.97 14.96
N SER A 65 -1.78 19.09 15.95
CA SER A 65 -0.93 17.90 15.78
C SER A 65 -1.59 16.86 14.86
N SER A 66 -2.92 16.76 14.93
CA SER A 66 -3.69 15.85 14.08
C SER A 66 -3.52 16.12 12.59
N LEU A 67 -3.41 17.39 12.20
CA LEU A 67 -3.27 17.77 10.80
C LEU A 67 -1.87 17.43 10.27
N GLU A 68 -0.83 17.64 11.08
CA GLU A 68 0.55 17.27 10.73
C GLU A 68 0.71 15.75 10.61
N GLU A 69 0.11 14.99 11.51
CA GLU A 69 0.08 13.54 11.44
C GLU A 69 -0.66 13.03 10.19
N ALA A 70 -1.83 13.61 9.88
CA ALA A 70 -2.57 13.26 8.67
C ALA A 70 -1.74 13.52 7.40
N LYS A 71 -1.03 14.65 7.33
CA LYS A 71 -0.11 14.97 6.24
C LYS A 71 1.01 13.94 6.13
N ALA A 72 1.64 13.59 7.25
CA ALA A 72 2.71 12.60 7.28
C ALA A 72 2.23 11.23 6.79
N ILE A 73 1.01 10.81 7.15
CA ILE A 73 0.41 9.56 6.65
C ILE A 73 0.19 9.63 5.14
N VAL A 74 -0.39 10.72 4.62
CA VAL A 74 -0.62 10.87 3.18
C VAL A 74 0.69 10.91 2.40
N ASP A 75 1.69 11.65 2.88
CA ASP A 75 3.01 11.73 2.25
C ASP A 75 3.70 10.37 2.23
N PHE A 76 3.57 9.60 3.31
CA PHE A 76 4.05 8.24 3.37
C PHE A 76 3.33 7.30 2.38
N GLU A 77 2.01 7.39 2.25
CA GLU A 77 1.24 6.62 1.26
C GLU A 77 1.59 7.01 -0.19
N ILE A 78 1.94 8.28 -0.46
CA ILE A 78 2.45 8.73 -1.76
C ILE A 78 3.78 8.03 -2.08
N LEU A 79 4.70 7.93 -1.13
CA LEU A 79 5.95 7.19 -1.32
C LEU A 79 5.68 5.72 -1.66
N LEU A 80 4.78 5.07 -0.92
CA LEU A 80 4.37 3.69 -1.21
C LEU A 80 3.73 3.54 -2.60
N ALA A 81 2.88 4.48 -3.00
CA ALA A 81 2.23 4.49 -4.31
C ALA A 81 3.22 4.67 -5.48
N ASN A 82 4.33 5.37 -5.25
CA ASN A 82 5.37 5.58 -6.25
C ASN A 82 6.26 4.35 -6.48
N ILE A 83 6.50 3.54 -5.44
CA ILE A 83 7.25 2.29 -5.56
C ILE A 83 6.36 1.08 -5.96
N SER A 84 5.04 1.25 -5.97
CA SER A 84 4.09 0.19 -6.29
C SER A 84 3.87 0.00 -7.78
N MET A 85 3.56 -1.24 -8.17
CA MET A 85 3.36 -1.58 -9.57
C MET A 85 2.01 -1.03 -10.09
N PRO A 86 1.99 -0.35 -11.24
CA PRO A 86 0.76 0.14 -11.86
C PRO A 86 -0.28 -0.95 -12.08
N ILE A 87 -1.55 -0.62 -11.90
CA ILE A 87 -2.65 -1.57 -12.01
C ILE A 87 -2.74 -2.22 -13.40
N GLU A 88 -2.32 -1.53 -14.46
CA GLU A 88 -2.30 -2.13 -15.80
C GLU A 88 -1.27 -3.26 -15.90
N GLN A 89 -0.07 -3.06 -15.32
CA GLN A 89 0.99 -4.07 -15.33
C GLN A 89 0.62 -5.29 -14.47
N ARG A 90 -0.12 -5.06 -13.37
CA ARG A 90 -0.62 -6.11 -12.48
C ARG A 90 -1.67 -7.03 -13.12
N ARG A 91 -2.21 -6.70 -14.30
CA ARG A 91 -3.08 -7.62 -15.06
C ARG A 91 -2.32 -8.77 -15.69
N ASN A 92 -1.01 -8.65 -15.86
CA ASN A 92 -0.19 -9.71 -16.43
C ASN A 92 0.24 -10.70 -15.33
N SER A 93 -0.47 -11.81 -15.24
CA SER A 93 -0.21 -12.87 -14.25
C SER A 93 1.20 -13.45 -14.34
N ASN A 94 1.85 -13.42 -15.51
CA ASN A 94 3.21 -13.91 -15.65
C ASN A 94 4.23 -12.98 -15.00
N LEU A 95 4.01 -11.65 -15.04
CA LEU A 95 4.87 -10.68 -14.37
C LEU A 95 4.74 -10.73 -12.84
N LEU A 96 3.58 -11.17 -12.35
CA LEU A 96 3.32 -11.32 -10.91
C LEU A 96 3.81 -12.66 -10.33
N TYR A 97 4.12 -13.64 -11.17
CA TYR A 97 4.52 -14.97 -10.74
C TYR A 97 6.05 -15.05 -10.55
N ASN A 98 6.52 -14.64 -9.38
CA ASN A 98 7.95 -14.64 -8.99
C ASN A 98 8.17 -15.57 -7.79
N PRO A 99 8.16 -16.91 -7.96
CA PRO A 99 8.35 -17.84 -6.87
C PRO A 99 9.78 -17.74 -6.32
N MET A 100 9.91 -17.69 -4.99
CA MET A 100 11.18 -17.67 -4.28
C MET A 100 11.09 -18.53 -3.03
N THR A 101 12.22 -19.06 -2.60
CA THR A 101 12.43 -19.63 -1.27
C THR A 101 12.56 -18.51 -0.23
N LEU A 102 12.37 -18.85 1.06
CA LEU A 102 12.55 -17.88 2.14
C LEU A 102 14.00 -17.37 2.22
N GLU A 103 14.98 -18.21 1.86
CA GLU A 103 16.39 -17.83 1.81
C GLU A 103 16.66 -16.80 0.72
N GLU A 104 16.09 -16.97 -0.48
CA GLU A 104 16.19 -16.00 -1.57
C GLU A 104 15.52 -14.68 -1.20
N ILE A 105 14.35 -14.70 -0.53
CA ILE A 105 13.69 -13.48 -0.06
C ILE A 105 14.59 -12.75 0.95
N GLN A 106 15.13 -13.48 1.93
CA GLN A 106 16.03 -12.91 2.93
C GLN A 106 17.31 -12.37 2.29
N GLY A 107 17.85 -13.02 1.25
CA GLY A 107 19.05 -12.58 0.54
C GLY A 107 18.82 -11.37 -0.38
N ASN A 108 17.65 -11.30 -1.04
CA ASN A 108 17.35 -10.28 -2.04
C ASN A 108 16.78 -8.98 -1.43
N TYR A 109 16.15 -9.05 -0.24
CA TYR A 109 15.42 -7.93 0.36
C TYR A 109 15.83 -7.65 1.82
N SER A 110 17.09 -7.91 2.18
CA SER A 110 17.63 -7.74 3.55
C SER A 110 18.04 -6.32 3.94
N GLN A 111 17.89 -5.33 3.04
CA GLN A 111 18.26 -3.94 3.28
C GLN A 111 17.10 -2.98 3.01
#